data_AF-Q6L8G2-F1
#
_entry.id   AF-Q6L8G2-F1
#
_cell.length_a   1.000
_cell.length_b   1.000
_cell.length_c   1.000
_cell.angle_alpha   90.00
_cell.angle_beta   90.00
_cell.angle_gamma   90.00
#
_symmetry.space_group_name_H-M   'P 1'
#
loop_
_entity.id
_entity.type
_entity.pdbx_description
1 polymer ?
#
loop_
_entity_poly.entity_id
_entity_poly.type
_entity_poly.pdbx_seq_one_letter_code
_entity_poly.pdbx_strand_id
1 'polypeptide(L)'
;MRNVLRWQAKLDRAALRLGHVGSFCCAFLFFPVARGSSLLPLIGLTSEASIKYHVWLGNLVMLFFTAHGLCYIVFWASTDQIHEMLKWTRTKVANVPGELALLSGLVMWVTALPRVRRQMFELFFYAHHLYALFLVLFALHVGVAFFCSILPGVFLFMVDRYLRFLQSRVRVRLVSARLLACDAVELNFCKSPHLTHSPMSTVFINVPCVSRLQWHPFTVTSSSSLEPDRLSVVVKRAGRWTEKLYETISSLPPSQPGHLDVSVEGPYSQATPASFLQYDSLVMISGGGGITPFISVIRELVHRSGTAAEAATPSLLLIAVFKTSADLAMLDLIVPASGGFSDISRLELRIEAFVTRESVPSAGDVVAIAHKVPAEEVLFKPSPSHAPIAPVLGHNGWLWLAAVVSSSFFIFLLLVGAVQRLYIYPVDGNSNRVYPWAARTLLNLLLLCVGIAVAASAAVLWNKRRRAEEAKQVENVATPASSPATWLDKPRRGDAEVGRRPDLRSTMHRSILFSFWVELVLLPLKSA
;
A
#
# COMPACT_ATOMS: atom_id res chain seq x y z
N MET A 1 54.71 1.03 20.72
CA MET A 1 53.56 1.17 21.65
C MET A 1 52.69 2.41 21.42
N ARG A 2 53.20 3.65 21.44
CA ARG A 2 52.37 4.88 21.29
C ARG A 2 51.48 4.93 20.03
N ASN A 3 51.97 4.47 18.89
CA ASN A 3 51.19 4.47 17.64
C ASN A 3 50.11 3.39 17.63
N VAL A 4 50.35 2.24 18.29
CA VAL A 4 49.38 1.13 18.40
C VAL A 4 48.15 1.58 19.20
N LEU A 5 48.39 2.20 20.37
CA LEU A 5 47.32 2.75 21.21
C LEU A 5 46.52 3.87 20.52
N ARG A 6 47.18 4.68 19.66
CA ARG A 6 46.52 5.79 18.95
C ARG A 6 45.55 5.32 17.88
N TRP A 7 45.88 4.31 17.08
CA TRP A 7 44.95 3.85 16.04
C TRP A 7 43.77 3.07 16.62
N GLN A 8 44.00 2.28 17.68
CA GLN A 8 42.94 1.57 18.41
C GLN A 8 41.92 2.55 19.00
N ALA A 9 42.38 3.60 19.67
CA ALA A 9 41.49 4.64 20.20
C ALA A 9 40.74 5.42 19.11
N LYS A 10 41.36 5.61 17.93
CA LYS A 10 40.68 6.21 16.77
C LYS A 10 39.60 5.27 16.21
N LEU A 11 39.88 3.97 16.15
CA LEU A 11 38.96 2.96 15.65
C LEU A 11 37.72 2.83 16.55
N ASP A 12 37.89 2.78 17.87
CA ASP A 12 36.77 2.77 18.83
C ASP A 12 35.88 4.01 18.68
N ARG A 13 36.47 5.21 18.61
CA ARG A 13 35.72 6.45 18.37
C ARG A 13 35.01 6.45 17.02
N ALA A 14 35.63 5.91 15.98
CA ALA A 14 35.03 5.80 14.66
C ALA A 14 33.85 4.82 14.69
N ALA A 15 34.01 3.66 15.32
CA ALA A 15 32.96 2.65 15.49
C ALA A 15 31.72 3.25 16.17
N LEU A 16 31.92 3.97 17.28
CA LEU A 16 30.83 4.64 17.99
C LEU A 16 30.12 5.70 17.12
N ARG A 17 30.88 6.50 16.36
CA ARG A 17 30.29 7.50 15.45
C ARG A 17 29.48 6.86 14.32
N LEU A 18 29.96 5.76 13.75
CA LEU A 18 29.22 5.01 12.72
C LEU A 18 27.88 4.49 13.28
N GLY A 19 27.86 4.02 14.53
CA GLY A 19 26.62 3.62 15.20
C GLY A 19 25.62 4.77 15.36
N HIS A 20 26.09 5.96 15.76
CA HIS A 20 25.23 7.15 15.85
C HIS A 20 24.69 7.62 14.50
N VAL A 21 25.54 7.65 13.46
CA VAL A 21 25.10 8.00 12.10
C VAL A 21 24.08 7.00 11.57
N GLY A 22 24.31 5.70 11.78
CA GLY A 22 23.34 4.65 11.45
C GLY A 22 22.02 4.82 12.19
N SER A 23 22.07 5.19 13.48
CA SER A 23 20.88 5.45 14.30
C SER A 23 20.10 6.67 13.81
N PHE A 24 20.79 7.73 13.39
CA PHE A 24 20.16 8.90 12.77
C PHE A 24 19.44 8.52 11.47
N CYS A 25 20.06 7.73 10.58
CA CYS A 25 19.38 7.22 9.39
C CYS A 25 18.17 6.33 9.76
N CYS A 26 18.30 5.52 10.81
CA CYS A 26 17.24 4.62 11.29
C CYS A 26 16.04 5.40 11.83
N ALA A 27 16.24 6.59 12.42
CA ALA A 27 15.16 7.45 12.89
C ALA A 27 14.17 7.80 11.77
N PHE A 28 14.66 7.96 10.54
CA PHE A 28 13.83 8.27 9.38
C PHE A 28 13.35 7.05 8.61
N LEU A 29 13.89 5.85 8.88
CA LEU A 29 13.68 4.64 8.06
C LEU A 29 12.20 4.21 7.95
N PHE A 30 11.42 4.45 9.01
CA PHE A 30 10.05 3.97 9.13
C PHE A 30 8.98 4.96 8.65
N PHE A 31 9.32 6.25 8.53
CA PHE A 31 8.38 7.26 8.00
C PHE A 31 7.86 6.94 6.59
N PRO A 32 8.71 6.52 5.62
CA PRO A 32 8.25 6.29 4.26
C PRO A 32 7.38 5.04 4.09
N VAL A 33 7.29 4.15 5.09
CA VAL A 33 6.48 2.91 5.05
C VAL A 33 5.20 2.97 5.87
N ALA A 34 4.95 4.09 6.56
CA ALA A 34 3.70 4.37 7.26
C ALA A 34 2.65 4.88 6.23
N ARG A 35 1.87 3.96 5.64
CA ARG A 35 1.06 4.23 4.44
C ARG A 35 -0.11 5.17 4.68
N GLY A 36 -0.75 5.06 5.84
CA GLY A 36 -1.80 5.97 6.30
C GLY A 36 -1.26 7.18 7.06
N SER A 37 0.06 7.44 7.01
CA SER A 37 0.66 8.57 7.72
C SER A 37 0.17 9.90 7.14
N SER A 38 -0.26 10.77 8.05
CA SER A 38 -0.55 12.17 7.78
C SER A 38 0.65 12.99 7.31
N LEU A 39 1.88 12.51 7.57
CA LEU A 39 3.10 13.26 7.30
C LEU A 39 3.54 13.18 5.84
N LEU A 40 3.24 12.09 5.14
CA LEU A 40 3.64 11.95 3.73
C LEU A 40 2.92 12.99 2.84
N PRO A 41 1.58 13.19 2.96
CA PRO A 41 0.89 14.23 2.20
C PRO A 41 1.35 15.66 2.55
N LEU A 42 1.72 15.95 3.79
CA LEU A 42 2.22 17.27 4.21
C LEU A 42 3.52 17.68 3.48
N ILE A 43 4.32 16.69 3.07
CA ILE A 43 5.57 16.89 2.32
C ILE A 43 5.32 16.72 0.79
N GLY A 44 4.06 16.50 0.38
CA GLY A 44 3.69 16.25 -1.01
C GLY A 44 4.13 14.87 -1.54
N LEU A 45 4.39 13.91 -0.65
CA LEU A 45 4.82 12.56 -1.02
C LEU A 45 3.67 11.56 -0.93
N THR A 46 3.59 10.65 -1.90
CA THR A 46 2.69 9.49 -1.85
C THR A 46 3.36 8.31 -1.16
N SER A 47 2.56 7.40 -0.60
CA SER A 47 3.04 6.17 0.04
C SER A 47 3.76 5.23 -0.93
N GLU A 48 3.49 5.33 -2.23
CA GLU A 48 4.17 4.55 -3.27
C GLU A 48 5.52 5.17 -3.64
N ALA A 49 5.57 6.50 -3.82
CA ALA A 49 6.81 7.21 -4.10
C ALA A 49 7.78 7.12 -2.92
N SER A 50 7.25 7.10 -1.70
CA SER A 50 8.04 7.09 -0.46
C SER A 50 8.86 5.81 -0.26
N ILE A 51 8.45 4.68 -0.87
CA ILE A 51 9.18 3.41 -0.81
C ILE A 51 10.63 3.56 -1.31
N LYS A 52 10.89 4.44 -2.29
CA LYS A 52 12.25 4.71 -2.76
C LYS A 52 13.15 5.23 -1.64
N TYR A 53 12.65 6.14 -0.81
CA TYR A 53 13.40 6.66 0.34
C TYR A 53 13.63 5.59 1.40
N HIS A 54 12.64 4.71 1.65
CA HIS A 54 12.85 3.57 2.55
C HIS A 54 13.98 2.66 2.07
N VAL A 55 14.04 2.37 0.76
CA VAL A 55 15.14 1.56 0.19
C VAL A 55 16.48 2.26 0.36
N TRP A 56 16.57 3.57 0.10
CA TRP A 56 17.83 4.31 0.28
C TRP A 56 18.27 4.34 1.74
N LEU A 57 17.38 4.73 2.65
CA LEU A 57 17.64 4.76 4.09
C LEU A 57 17.99 3.37 4.63
N GLY A 58 17.31 2.32 4.17
CA GLY A 58 17.59 0.94 4.58
C GLY A 58 19.00 0.50 4.22
N ASN A 59 19.46 0.83 3.01
CA ASN A 59 20.85 0.55 2.60
C ASN A 59 21.86 1.35 3.45
N LEU A 60 21.59 2.63 3.74
CA LEU A 60 22.47 3.45 4.57
C LEU A 60 22.55 2.92 6.01
N VAL A 61 21.40 2.60 6.62
CA VAL A 61 21.34 2.02 7.97
C VAL A 61 22.15 0.73 8.04
N MET A 62 21.95 -0.18 7.09
CA MET A 62 22.67 -1.45 7.07
C MET A 62 24.16 -1.28 6.80
N LEU A 63 24.56 -0.35 5.92
CA LEU A 63 25.96 -0.02 5.69
C LEU A 63 26.63 0.47 6.97
N PHE A 64 26.05 1.47 7.65
CA PHE A 64 26.63 2.06 8.85
C PHE A 64 26.63 1.10 10.05
N PHE A 65 25.57 0.32 10.24
CA PHE A 65 25.54 -0.69 11.32
C PHE A 65 26.49 -1.86 11.08
N THR A 66 26.66 -2.29 9.82
CA THR A 66 27.67 -3.30 9.48
C THR A 66 29.08 -2.74 9.71
N ALA A 67 29.37 -1.51 9.28
CA ALA A 67 30.66 -0.88 9.53
C ALA A 67 30.92 -0.68 11.04
N HIS A 68 29.92 -0.26 11.81
CA HIS A 68 29.97 -0.16 13.26
C HIS A 68 30.34 -1.50 13.92
N GLY A 69 29.62 -2.57 13.59
CA GLY A 69 29.89 -3.92 14.12
C GLY A 69 31.27 -4.42 13.74
N LEU A 70 31.67 -4.28 12.47
CA LEU A 70 33.00 -4.70 11.98
C LEU A 70 34.13 -3.94 12.67
N CYS A 71 34.00 -2.62 12.84
CA CYS A 71 35.01 -1.83 13.53
C CYS A 71 35.18 -2.26 14.99
N TYR A 72 34.08 -2.59 15.69
CA TYR A 72 34.16 -3.12 17.07
C TYR A 72 34.78 -4.51 17.14
N ILE A 73 34.44 -5.41 16.21
CA ILE A 73 35.04 -6.75 16.13
C ILE A 73 36.56 -6.63 15.89
N VAL A 74 37.00 -5.79 14.95
CA VAL A 74 38.43 -5.56 14.69
C VAL A 74 39.12 -4.91 15.88
N PHE A 75 38.47 -3.95 16.53
CA PHE A 75 39.00 -3.31 17.74
C PHE A 75 39.23 -4.35 18.85
N TRP A 76 38.21 -5.14 19.19
CA TRP A 76 38.30 -6.19 20.21
C TRP A 76 39.28 -7.30 19.87
N ALA A 77 39.38 -7.70 18.60
CA ALA A 77 40.41 -8.64 18.14
C ALA A 77 41.82 -8.07 18.39
N SER A 78 42.02 -6.79 18.10
CA SER A 78 43.34 -6.15 18.23
C SER A 78 43.78 -5.88 19.67
N THR A 79 42.83 -5.82 20.61
CA THR A 79 43.08 -5.60 22.04
C THR A 79 42.99 -6.87 22.87
N ASP A 80 42.81 -8.04 22.23
CA ASP A 80 42.60 -9.34 22.87
C ASP A 80 41.38 -9.38 23.79
N GLN A 81 40.32 -8.67 23.41
CA GLN A 81 39.05 -8.52 24.14
C GLN A 81 37.85 -9.07 23.38
N ILE A 82 38.03 -10.09 22.53
CA ILE A 82 36.94 -10.70 21.74
C ILE A 82 35.77 -11.20 22.60
N HIS A 83 36.03 -11.60 23.84
CA HIS A 83 34.98 -12.01 24.78
C HIS A 83 33.93 -10.90 25.05
N GLU A 84 34.24 -9.62 24.79
CA GLU A 84 33.28 -8.53 24.88
C GLU A 84 32.08 -8.70 23.92
N MET A 85 32.25 -9.41 22.79
CA MET A 85 31.16 -9.78 21.87
C MET A 85 30.01 -10.51 22.59
N LEU A 86 30.37 -11.42 23.50
CA LEU A 86 29.44 -12.27 24.25
C LEU A 86 28.89 -11.57 25.51
N LYS A 87 29.21 -10.30 25.73
CA LYS A 87 28.85 -9.60 26.96
C LYS A 87 27.43 -9.10 26.93
N TRP A 88 26.62 -9.61 27.86
CA TRP A 88 25.30 -9.10 28.18
C TRP A 88 25.34 -8.38 29.53
N THR A 89 25.54 -7.07 29.51
CA THR A 89 25.58 -6.28 30.76
C THR A 89 24.17 -5.97 31.29
N ARG A 90 24.04 -5.81 32.61
CA ARG A 90 22.75 -5.47 33.26
C ARG A 90 22.41 -3.98 33.23
N THR A 91 23.39 -3.11 33.00
CA THR A 91 23.28 -1.66 33.25
C THR A 91 23.77 -0.77 32.12
N LYS A 92 24.39 -1.35 31.07
CA LYS A 92 24.95 -0.61 29.94
C LYS A 92 24.56 -1.29 28.63
N VAL A 93 25.15 -0.81 27.53
CA VAL A 93 25.06 -1.42 26.22
C VAL A 93 25.37 -2.93 26.31
N ALA A 94 24.52 -3.75 25.68
CA ALA A 94 24.65 -5.19 25.66
C ALA A 94 25.01 -5.65 24.24
N ASN A 95 26.15 -6.31 24.07
CA ASN A 95 26.70 -6.60 22.73
C ASN A 95 25.98 -7.76 22.04
N VAL A 96 25.60 -8.82 22.79
CA VAL A 96 24.86 -9.98 22.24
C VAL A 96 23.55 -9.57 21.54
N PRO A 97 22.65 -8.75 22.15
CA PRO A 97 21.50 -8.23 21.40
C PRO A 97 21.87 -7.40 20.17
N GLY A 98 22.98 -6.66 20.20
CA GLY A 98 23.46 -5.88 19.06
C GLY A 98 23.92 -6.76 17.89
N GLU A 99 24.62 -7.85 18.18
CA GLU A 99 25.05 -8.83 17.18
C GLU A 99 23.87 -9.57 16.57
N LEU A 100 22.92 -10.01 17.39
CA LEU A 100 21.70 -10.66 16.90
C LEU A 100 20.83 -9.68 16.10
N ALA A 101 20.77 -8.41 16.50
CA ALA A 101 20.12 -7.35 15.72
C ALA A 101 20.80 -7.21 14.35
N LEU A 102 22.13 -7.07 14.31
CA LEU A 102 22.88 -6.96 13.06
C LEU A 102 22.67 -8.18 12.17
N LEU A 103 22.71 -9.40 12.72
CA LEU A 103 22.45 -10.63 11.97
C LEU A 103 21.06 -10.63 11.34
N SER A 104 20.02 -10.30 12.10
CA SER A 104 18.65 -10.19 11.58
C SER A 104 18.54 -9.12 10.47
N GLY A 105 19.20 -7.97 10.65
CA GLY A 105 19.27 -6.91 9.65
C GLY A 105 20.01 -7.34 8.39
N LEU A 106 21.10 -8.10 8.49
CA LEU A 106 21.86 -8.62 7.34
C LEU A 106 21.02 -9.60 6.53
N VAL A 107 20.27 -10.49 7.18
CA VAL A 107 19.32 -11.40 6.49
C VAL A 107 18.25 -10.60 5.73
N MET A 108 17.68 -9.57 6.36
CA MET A 108 16.74 -8.66 5.69
C MET A 108 17.39 -7.93 4.51
N TRP A 109 18.63 -7.49 4.67
CA TRP A 109 19.32 -6.68 3.67
C TRP A 109 19.68 -7.48 2.42
N VAL A 110 20.23 -8.69 2.59
CA VAL A 110 20.56 -9.60 1.49
C VAL A 110 19.31 -9.99 0.70
N THR A 111 18.23 -10.33 1.40
CA THR A 111 16.96 -10.70 0.75
C THR A 111 16.27 -9.52 0.07
N ALA A 112 16.52 -8.28 0.52
CA ALA A 112 16.04 -7.05 -0.12
C ALA A 112 16.81 -6.62 -1.38
N LEU A 113 17.93 -7.28 -1.71
CA LEU A 113 18.71 -6.96 -2.90
C LEU A 113 17.85 -7.11 -4.17
N PRO A 114 17.93 -6.19 -5.16
CA PRO A 114 17.06 -6.20 -6.32
C PRO A 114 17.07 -7.51 -7.13
N ARG A 115 18.21 -8.21 -7.18
CA ARG A 115 18.30 -9.53 -7.86
C ARG A 115 17.50 -10.59 -7.10
N VAL A 116 17.72 -10.70 -5.80
CA VAL A 116 17.06 -11.69 -4.93
C VAL A 116 15.56 -11.44 -4.86
N ARG A 117 15.15 -10.20 -4.56
CA ARG A 117 13.73 -9.85 -4.46
C ARG A 117 12.93 -10.14 -5.74
N ARG A 118 13.51 -9.87 -6.92
CA ARG A 118 12.83 -10.09 -8.22
C ARG A 118 12.70 -11.56 -8.59
N GLN A 119 13.59 -12.42 -8.10
CA GLN A 119 13.57 -13.85 -8.38
C GLN A 119 12.82 -14.65 -7.29
N MET A 120 12.92 -14.20 -6.04
CA MET A 120 12.41 -14.88 -4.85
C MET A 120 11.64 -13.90 -3.94
N PHE A 121 10.55 -13.35 -4.47
CA PHE A 121 9.75 -12.35 -3.74
C PHE A 121 9.20 -12.88 -2.41
N GLU A 122 8.76 -14.15 -2.35
CA GLU A 122 8.24 -14.74 -1.11
C GLU A 122 9.32 -14.80 -0.01
N LEU A 123 10.55 -15.19 -0.35
CA LEU A 123 11.67 -15.19 0.60
C LEU A 123 11.92 -13.79 1.14
N PHE A 124 12.01 -12.79 0.25
CA PHE A 124 12.11 -11.40 0.64
C PHE A 124 10.98 -11.00 1.59
N PHE A 125 9.73 -11.25 1.20
CA PHE A 125 8.55 -10.86 1.95
C PHE A 125 8.57 -11.42 3.38
N TYR A 126 8.83 -12.73 3.54
CA TYR A 126 8.87 -13.35 4.87
C TYR A 126 10.10 -12.95 5.68
N ALA A 127 11.29 -12.93 5.06
CA ALA A 127 12.52 -12.53 5.76
C ALA A 127 12.47 -11.07 6.23
N HIS A 128 11.80 -10.18 5.48
CA HIS A 128 11.70 -8.78 5.87
C HIS A 128 10.91 -8.55 7.17
N HIS A 129 10.04 -9.49 7.59
CA HIS A 129 9.33 -9.42 8.87
C HIS A 129 10.27 -9.53 10.08
N LEU A 130 11.52 -9.96 9.89
CA LEU A 130 12.57 -9.89 10.91
C LEU A 130 12.83 -8.45 11.41
N TYR A 131 12.26 -7.41 10.79
CA TYR A 131 12.31 -6.04 11.29
C TYR A 131 11.81 -5.94 12.74
N ALA A 132 10.82 -6.77 13.13
CA ALA A 132 10.29 -6.76 14.48
C ALA A 132 11.33 -7.28 15.49
N LEU A 133 12.01 -8.37 15.14
CA LEU A 133 13.11 -8.94 15.92
C LEU A 133 14.28 -7.95 15.99
N PHE A 134 14.64 -7.34 14.86
CA PHE A 134 15.67 -6.31 14.76
C PHE A 134 15.40 -5.15 15.72
N LEU A 135 14.18 -4.59 15.73
CA LEU A 135 13.83 -3.45 16.60
C LEU A 135 13.89 -3.80 18.08
N VAL A 136 13.41 -4.97 18.49
CA VAL A 136 13.45 -5.42 19.89
C VAL A 136 14.90 -5.62 20.34
N LEU A 137 15.71 -6.31 19.53
CA LEU A 137 17.12 -6.56 19.84
C LEU A 137 17.95 -5.27 19.83
N PHE A 138 17.67 -4.35 18.90
CA PHE A 138 18.28 -3.02 18.86
C PHE A 138 17.93 -2.23 20.12
N ALA A 139 16.67 -2.24 20.55
CA ALA A 139 16.27 -1.60 21.81
C ALA A 139 16.99 -2.22 23.01
N LEU A 140 17.13 -3.55 23.07
CA LEU A 140 17.88 -4.24 24.12
C LEU A 140 19.38 -3.91 24.10
N HIS A 141 19.96 -3.69 22.91
CA HIS A 141 21.36 -3.32 22.73
C HIS A 141 21.65 -1.92 23.28
N VAL A 142 20.90 -0.89 22.85
CA VAL A 142 21.19 0.52 23.19
C VAL A 142 20.40 1.06 24.39
N GLY A 143 19.30 0.39 24.75
CA GLY A 143 18.36 0.80 25.80
C GLY A 143 17.36 1.87 25.41
N VAL A 144 16.39 2.10 26.31
CA VAL A 144 15.28 3.04 26.08
C VAL A 144 15.74 4.48 25.77
N ALA A 145 16.77 4.99 26.46
CA ALA A 145 17.21 6.38 26.29
C ALA A 145 17.73 6.65 24.87
N PHE A 146 18.54 5.76 24.31
CA PHE A 146 19.00 5.86 22.94
C PHE A 146 17.92 5.46 21.93
N PHE A 147 17.07 4.48 22.27
CA PHE A 147 15.93 4.10 21.43
C PHE A 147 14.97 5.28 21.18
N CYS A 148 14.82 6.20 22.14
CA CYS A 148 14.05 7.43 21.96
C CYS A 148 14.47 8.28 20.75
N SER A 149 15.73 8.16 20.28
CA SER A 149 16.19 8.87 19.07
C SER A 149 15.52 8.37 17.78
N ILE A 150 15.17 7.08 17.73
CA ILE A 150 14.48 6.46 16.58
C ILE A 150 12.98 6.26 16.81
N LEU A 151 12.54 6.45 18.06
CA LEU A 151 11.17 6.20 18.51
C LEU A 151 10.10 6.91 17.67
N PRO A 152 10.23 8.18 17.23
CA PRO A 152 9.17 8.85 16.48
C PRO A 152 8.76 8.10 15.20
N GLY A 153 9.73 7.66 14.40
CA GLY A 153 9.46 6.92 13.16
C GLY A 153 8.87 5.54 13.44
N VAL A 154 9.43 4.81 14.43
CA VAL A 154 8.92 3.50 14.85
C VAL A 154 7.50 3.60 15.40
N PHE A 155 7.22 4.62 16.22
CA PHE A 155 5.93 4.86 16.85
C PHE A 155 4.83 5.09 15.80
N LEU A 156 5.06 5.99 14.85
CA LEU A 156 4.10 6.26 13.78
C LEU A 156 3.85 5.03 12.91
N PHE A 157 4.91 4.27 12.60
CA PHE A 157 4.77 3.02 11.88
C PHE A 157 3.97 1.97 12.68
N MET A 158 4.14 1.89 14.00
CA MET A 158 3.39 0.96 14.86
C MET A 158 1.91 1.36 14.93
N VAL A 159 1.59 2.65 15.05
CA VAL A 159 0.20 3.15 14.97
C VAL A 159 -0.43 2.79 13.62
N ASP A 160 0.25 3.12 12.52
CA ASP A 160 -0.22 2.81 11.16
C ASP A 160 -0.38 1.30 10.92
N ARG A 161 0.58 0.49 11.40
CA ARG A 161 0.50 -0.99 11.32
C ARG A 161 -0.68 -1.54 12.12
N TYR A 162 -0.93 -1.01 13.32
CA TYR A 162 -2.03 -1.47 14.16
C TYR A 162 -3.41 -1.05 13.59
N LEU A 163 -3.54 0.16 13.06
CA LEU A 163 -4.77 0.60 12.37
C LEU A 163 -5.06 -0.27 11.14
N ARG A 164 -4.05 -0.59 10.33
CA ARG A 164 -4.18 -1.55 9.22
C ARG A 164 -4.56 -2.94 9.71
N PHE A 165 -3.98 -3.40 10.82
CA PHE A 165 -4.40 -4.65 11.44
C PHE A 165 -5.89 -4.61 11.80
N LEU A 166 -6.39 -3.57 12.47
CA LEU A 166 -7.81 -3.44 12.77
C LEU A 166 -8.69 -3.43 11.51
N GLN A 167 -8.27 -2.72 10.45
CA GLN A 167 -8.96 -2.73 9.15
C GLN A 167 -9.01 -4.13 8.54
N SER A 168 -7.90 -4.86 8.58
CA SER A 168 -7.76 -6.20 7.99
C SER A 168 -8.66 -7.26 8.61
N ARG A 169 -9.15 -7.03 9.84
CA ARG A 169 -10.06 -7.95 10.54
C ARG A 169 -11.48 -7.87 10.00
N VAL A 170 -11.80 -6.86 9.18
CA VAL A 170 -13.11 -6.71 8.55
C VAL A 170 -13.16 -7.54 7.27
N ARG A 171 -14.23 -8.33 7.12
CA ARG A 171 -14.59 -8.97 5.85
C ARG A 171 -15.43 -8.00 5.04
N VAL A 172 -15.03 -7.77 3.80
CA VAL A 172 -15.71 -6.83 2.92
C VAL A 172 -16.75 -7.55 2.07
N ARG A 173 -17.87 -6.89 1.81
CA ARG A 173 -18.93 -7.42 0.96
C ARG A 173 -18.50 -7.34 -0.51
N LEU A 174 -18.13 -8.48 -1.08
CA LEU A 174 -18.00 -8.66 -2.52
C LEU A 174 -19.40 -8.75 -3.15
N VAL A 175 -19.65 -7.99 -4.21
CA VAL A 175 -20.95 -7.93 -4.90
C VAL A 175 -20.94 -8.86 -6.10
N SER A 176 -19.93 -8.72 -6.96
CA SER A 176 -19.75 -9.60 -8.12
C SER A 176 -18.28 -9.76 -8.48
N ALA A 177 -17.97 -10.84 -9.18
CA ALA A 177 -16.71 -11.06 -9.86
C ALA A 177 -16.99 -11.38 -11.33
N ARG A 178 -16.39 -10.61 -12.24
CA ARG A 178 -16.54 -10.79 -13.69
C ARG A 178 -15.24 -11.31 -14.28
N LEU A 179 -15.30 -12.46 -14.97
CA LEU A 179 -14.18 -13.04 -15.71
C LEU A 179 -14.06 -12.37 -17.08
N LEU A 180 -12.87 -11.88 -17.41
CA LEU A 180 -12.56 -11.26 -18.70
C LEU A 180 -11.82 -12.26 -19.60
N ALA A 181 -11.98 -12.10 -20.92
CA ALA A 181 -11.30 -12.93 -21.94
C ALA A 181 -9.75 -12.89 -21.87
N CYS A 182 -9.17 -11.94 -21.13
CA CYS A 182 -7.73 -11.76 -20.97
C CYS A 182 -7.13 -12.44 -19.72
N ASP A 183 -7.80 -13.47 -19.19
CA ASP A 183 -7.45 -14.11 -17.92
C ASP A 183 -7.34 -13.11 -16.76
N ALA A 184 -8.25 -12.13 -16.74
CA ALA A 184 -8.37 -11.17 -15.66
C ALA A 184 -9.72 -11.31 -14.97
N VAL A 185 -9.77 -10.93 -13.70
CA VAL A 185 -10.99 -10.89 -12.90
C VAL A 185 -11.24 -9.46 -12.45
N GLU A 186 -12.40 -8.92 -12.78
CA GLU A 186 -12.91 -7.70 -12.16
C GLU A 186 -13.66 -8.06 -10.88
N LEU A 187 -13.23 -7.51 -9.74
CA LEU A 187 -13.90 -7.67 -8.45
C LEU A 187 -14.62 -6.38 -8.10
N ASN A 188 -15.93 -6.47 -7.84
CA ASN A 188 -16.78 -5.35 -7.46
C ASN A 188 -17.15 -5.45 -5.98
N PHE A 189 -16.66 -4.52 -5.17
CA PHE A 189 -16.94 -4.46 -3.73
C PHE A 189 -18.01 -3.41 -3.43
N CYS A 190 -18.78 -3.65 -2.37
CA CYS A 190 -19.65 -2.63 -1.80
C CYS A 190 -18.82 -1.60 -1.03
N LYS A 191 -19.05 -0.32 -1.29
CA LYS A 191 -18.33 0.82 -0.72
C LYS A 191 -19.32 1.71 0.02
N SER A 192 -18.91 2.25 1.18
CA SER A 192 -19.67 3.28 1.87
C SER A 192 -19.59 4.60 1.09
N PRO A 193 -20.70 5.35 0.94
CA PRO A 193 -20.69 6.66 0.27
C PRO A 193 -19.74 7.67 0.92
N HIS A 194 -19.43 7.51 2.21
CA HIS A 194 -18.50 8.35 2.95
C HIS A 194 -17.02 8.07 2.64
N LEU A 195 -16.72 7.01 1.88
CA LEU A 195 -15.38 6.70 1.43
C LEU A 195 -15.15 7.31 0.06
N THR A 196 -14.48 8.46 0.04
CA THR A 196 -14.01 9.09 -1.19
C THR A 196 -12.57 8.67 -1.47
N HIS A 197 -12.27 8.42 -2.75
CA HIS A 197 -10.94 8.10 -3.24
C HIS A 197 -10.67 8.85 -4.54
N SER A 198 -9.43 9.30 -4.72
CA SER A 198 -9.02 9.91 -5.99
C SER A 198 -8.79 8.83 -7.06
N PRO A 199 -8.88 9.17 -8.35
CA PRO A 199 -8.40 8.29 -9.41
C PRO A 199 -6.97 7.81 -9.15
N MET A 200 -6.64 6.64 -9.69
CA MET A 200 -5.32 6.01 -9.55
C MET A 200 -4.97 5.58 -8.12
N SER A 201 -5.98 5.47 -7.25
CA SER A 201 -5.78 4.93 -5.89
C SER A 201 -5.46 3.44 -5.91
N THR A 202 -4.72 2.97 -4.92
CA THR A 202 -4.36 1.56 -4.76
C THR A 202 -5.02 0.98 -3.51
N VAL A 203 -5.57 -0.22 -3.61
CA VAL A 203 -6.06 -1.02 -2.47
C VAL A 203 -5.23 -2.29 -2.32
N PHE A 204 -5.15 -2.82 -1.10
CA PHE A 204 -4.51 -4.10 -0.82
C PHE A 204 -5.56 -5.13 -0.51
N ILE A 205 -5.50 -6.28 -1.18
CA ILE A 205 -6.51 -7.32 -1.08
C ILE A 205 -5.90 -8.58 -0.48
N ASN A 206 -6.61 -9.15 0.49
CA ASN A 206 -6.35 -10.48 1.03
C ASN A 206 -7.57 -11.39 0.82
N VAL A 207 -7.30 -12.59 0.32
CA VAL A 207 -8.31 -13.64 0.12
C VAL A 207 -7.83 -14.86 0.92
N PRO A 208 -8.39 -15.13 2.12
CA PRO A 208 -7.87 -16.13 3.04
C PRO A 208 -7.84 -17.56 2.51
N CYS A 209 -8.77 -17.94 1.62
CA CYS A 209 -8.77 -19.26 0.99
C CYS A 209 -7.60 -19.45 0.02
N VAL A 210 -7.08 -18.36 -0.56
CA VAL A 210 -5.88 -18.37 -1.41
C VAL A 210 -4.62 -18.30 -0.56
N SER A 211 -4.57 -17.35 0.37
CA SER A 211 -3.46 -17.15 1.31
C SER A 211 -3.87 -16.33 2.52
N ARG A 212 -3.55 -16.80 3.72
CA ARG A 212 -3.91 -16.13 4.99
C ARG A 212 -3.06 -14.89 5.29
N LEU A 213 -1.86 -14.80 4.74
CA LEU A 213 -0.87 -13.79 5.11
C LEU A 213 -0.53 -12.81 3.97
N GLN A 214 -0.78 -13.18 2.72
CA GLN A 214 -0.37 -12.37 1.57
C GLN A 214 -1.42 -11.29 1.25
N TRP A 215 -0.94 -10.06 1.15
CA TRP A 215 -1.70 -8.88 0.75
C TRP A 215 -1.13 -8.35 -0.56
N HIS A 216 -1.98 -8.22 -1.58
CA HIS A 216 -1.55 -7.80 -2.91
C HIS A 216 -2.13 -6.44 -3.29
N PRO A 217 -1.33 -5.49 -3.80
CA PRO A 217 -1.80 -4.19 -4.26
C PRO A 217 -2.51 -4.31 -5.61
N PHE A 218 -3.64 -3.64 -5.75
CA PHE A 218 -4.36 -3.48 -7.01
C PHE A 218 -4.87 -2.04 -7.14
N THR A 219 -4.75 -1.48 -8.34
CA THR A 219 -5.29 -0.16 -8.65
C THR A 219 -6.82 -0.23 -8.73
N VAL A 220 -7.47 0.72 -8.10
CA VAL A 220 -8.92 0.91 -8.17
C VAL A 220 -9.28 1.40 -9.57
N THR A 221 -10.19 0.71 -10.24
CA THR A 221 -10.68 1.08 -11.58
C THR A 221 -11.95 1.92 -11.53
N SER A 222 -12.73 1.89 -10.44
CA SER A 222 -13.94 2.70 -10.29
C SER A 222 -13.64 4.15 -9.89
N SER A 223 -14.54 5.07 -10.25
CA SER A 223 -14.53 6.46 -9.78
C SER A 223 -15.44 6.62 -8.56
N SER A 224 -15.00 7.36 -7.55
CA SER A 224 -15.84 7.65 -6.38
C SER A 224 -17.06 8.49 -6.70
N SER A 225 -16.96 9.35 -7.73
CA SER A 225 -18.00 10.27 -8.15
C SER A 225 -19.03 9.57 -9.05
N LEU A 226 -18.57 8.71 -9.96
CA LEU A 226 -19.44 7.93 -10.85
C LEU A 226 -20.13 6.76 -10.13
N GLU A 227 -19.40 6.09 -9.23
CA GLU A 227 -19.84 4.86 -8.54
C GLU A 227 -19.72 5.06 -7.00
N PRO A 228 -20.67 5.77 -6.37
CA PRO A 228 -20.58 6.15 -4.96
C PRO A 228 -20.70 4.98 -3.99
N ASP A 229 -21.34 3.88 -4.40
CA ASP A 229 -21.61 2.69 -3.58
C ASP A 229 -20.73 1.48 -3.97
N ARG A 230 -19.83 1.63 -4.95
CA ARG A 230 -18.98 0.54 -5.46
C ARG A 230 -17.50 0.90 -5.52
N LEU A 231 -16.69 -0.11 -5.30
CA LEU A 231 -15.24 -0.07 -5.50
C LEU A 231 -14.84 -1.26 -6.37
N SER A 232 -14.31 -1.00 -7.56
CA SER A 232 -13.91 -2.04 -8.52
C SER A 232 -12.40 -2.10 -8.65
N VAL A 233 -11.89 -3.31 -8.82
CA VAL A 233 -10.48 -3.59 -9.11
C VAL A 233 -10.38 -4.67 -10.15
N VAL A 234 -9.25 -4.71 -10.85
CA VAL A 234 -9.00 -5.73 -11.87
C VAL A 234 -7.71 -6.47 -11.56
N VAL A 235 -7.82 -7.78 -11.48
CA VAL A 235 -6.72 -8.69 -11.11
C VAL A 235 -6.40 -9.57 -12.31
N LYS A 236 -5.25 -9.31 -12.95
CA LYS A 236 -4.75 -10.15 -14.04
C LYS A 236 -3.99 -11.37 -13.51
N ARG A 237 -4.19 -12.54 -14.11
CA ARG A 237 -3.43 -13.76 -13.83
C ARG A 237 -1.96 -13.57 -14.24
N ALA A 238 -1.07 -13.37 -13.26
CA ALA A 238 0.35 -13.08 -13.49
C ALA A 238 1.33 -13.79 -12.54
N GLY A 239 0.84 -14.41 -11.46
CA GLY A 239 1.64 -15.17 -10.51
C GLY A 239 0.79 -16.12 -9.68
N ARG A 240 1.44 -16.92 -8.81
CA ARG A 240 0.81 -18.01 -8.05
C ARG A 240 -0.45 -17.60 -7.28
N TRP A 241 -0.41 -16.44 -6.62
CA TRP A 241 -1.56 -15.94 -5.85
C TRP A 241 -2.74 -15.57 -6.77
N THR A 242 -2.47 -14.80 -7.83
CA THR A 242 -3.51 -14.37 -8.78
C THR A 242 -4.09 -15.53 -9.60
N GLU A 243 -3.27 -16.55 -9.87
CA GLU A 243 -3.69 -17.77 -10.56
C GLU A 243 -4.65 -18.59 -9.71
N LYS A 244 -4.30 -18.85 -8.45
CA LYS A 244 -5.21 -19.52 -7.50
C LYS A 244 -6.51 -18.73 -7.30
N LEU A 245 -6.45 -17.41 -7.25
CA LEU A 245 -7.66 -16.57 -7.17
C LEU A 245 -8.53 -16.75 -8.41
N TYR A 246 -7.94 -16.68 -9.60
CA TYR A 246 -8.64 -16.89 -10.87
C TYR A 246 -9.31 -18.27 -10.91
N GLU A 247 -8.56 -19.33 -10.59
CA GLU A 247 -9.06 -20.70 -10.53
C GLU A 247 -10.21 -20.85 -9.53
N THR A 248 -10.06 -20.28 -8.33
CA THR A 248 -11.11 -20.30 -7.29
C THR A 248 -12.41 -19.68 -7.82
N ILE A 249 -12.33 -18.53 -8.49
CA ILE A 249 -13.51 -17.83 -9.01
C ILE A 249 -14.09 -18.56 -10.22
N SER A 250 -13.26 -19.05 -11.14
CA SER A 250 -13.71 -19.82 -12.31
C SER A 250 -14.36 -21.15 -11.97
N SER A 251 -14.03 -21.72 -10.80
CA SER A 251 -14.65 -22.96 -10.32
C SER A 251 -16.03 -22.75 -9.69
N LEU A 252 -16.43 -21.49 -9.44
CA LEU A 252 -17.75 -21.18 -8.87
C LEU A 252 -18.80 -21.23 -9.98
N PRO A 253 -19.92 -21.96 -9.78
CA PRO A 253 -20.99 -22.00 -10.77
C PRO A 253 -21.66 -20.61 -10.88
N PRO A 254 -21.84 -20.06 -12.09
CA PRO A 254 -22.45 -18.74 -12.27
C PRO A 254 -23.91 -18.68 -11.79
N SER A 255 -24.59 -19.83 -11.73
CA SER A 255 -25.99 -19.97 -11.33
C SER A 255 -26.21 -20.02 -9.82
N GLN A 256 -25.16 -20.19 -9.01
CA GLN A 256 -25.28 -20.20 -7.55
C GLN A 256 -24.44 -19.08 -6.94
N PRO A 257 -25.00 -18.34 -5.97
CA PRO A 257 -24.24 -17.30 -5.32
C PRO A 257 -23.04 -17.89 -4.57
N GLY A 258 -21.84 -17.51 -5.01
CA GLY A 258 -20.60 -17.93 -4.39
C GLY A 258 -20.45 -17.34 -2.98
N HIS A 259 -19.57 -17.96 -2.18
CA HIS A 259 -19.11 -17.40 -0.91
C HIS A 259 -17.59 -17.22 -0.97
N LEU A 260 -17.14 -15.97 -0.95
CA LEU A 260 -15.72 -15.65 -0.93
C LEU A 260 -15.46 -14.58 0.15
N ASP A 261 -14.71 -14.96 1.17
CA ASP A 261 -14.23 -14.01 2.15
C ASP A 261 -13.10 -13.19 1.55
N VAL A 262 -13.25 -11.87 1.56
CA VAL A 262 -12.23 -10.93 1.12
C VAL A 262 -12.02 -9.87 2.19
N SER A 263 -10.79 -9.45 2.39
CA SER A 263 -10.44 -8.31 3.23
C SER A 263 -9.67 -7.29 2.41
N VAL A 264 -9.97 -6.00 2.62
CA VAL A 264 -9.40 -4.90 1.83
C VAL A 264 -8.79 -3.85 2.77
N GLU A 265 -7.57 -3.43 2.48
CA GLU A 265 -6.85 -2.31 3.09
C GLU A 265 -6.75 -1.16 2.07
N GLY A 266 -6.86 0.10 2.54
CA GLY A 266 -6.96 1.29 1.68
C GLY A 266 -8.41 1.77 1.46
N PRO A 267 -8.70 2.52 0.39
CA PRO A 267 -7.82 2.95 -0.70
C PRO A 267 -6.74 3.96 -0.28
N TYR A 268 -5.57 3.86 -0.90
CA TYR A 268 -4.48 4.82 -0.77
C TYR A 268 -4.41 5.69 -2.01
N SER A 269 -4.79 6.96 -1.86
CA SER A 269 -4.83 7.93 -2.96
C SER A 269 -3.52 8.68 -3.11
N GLN A 270 -3.26 9.16 -4.33
CA GLN A 270 -2.16 10.08 -4.58
C GLN A 270 -2.49 11.47 -4.02
N ALA A 271 -1.48 12.15 -3.48
CA ALA A 271 -1.63 13.43 -2.76
C ALA A 271 -1.99 14.62 -3.66
N THR A 272 -1.96 14.44 -4.98
CA THR A 272 -2.34 15.48 -5.94
C THR A 272 -3.61 15.02 -6.68
N PRO A 273 -4.81 15.20 -6.08
CA PRO A 273 -6.04 15.09 -6.84
C PRO A 273 -5.96 16.07 -8.00
N ALA A 274 -6.28 15.63 -9.21
CA ALA A 274 -6.61 16.49 -10.35
C ALA A 274 -5.47 17.29 -11.00
N SER A 275 -4.17 16.96 -10.87
CA SER A 275 -3.13 17.61 -11.70
C SER A 275 -3.42 17.45 -13.20
N PHE A 276 -3.96 16.30 -13.60
CA PHE A 276 -4.37 16.02 -14.97
C PHE A 276 -5.58 16.86 -15.45
N LEU A 277 -6.29 17.55 -14.56
CA LEU A 277 -7.39 18.46 -14.92
C LEU A 277 -6.93 19.88 -15.26
N GLN A 278 -5.64 20.18 -15.09
CA GLN A 278 -5.07 21.49 -15.40
C GLN A 278 -4.66 21.64 -16.87
N TYR A 279 -4.77 20.55 -17.65
CA TYR A 279 -4.35 20.48 -19.03
C TYR A 279 -5.57 20.46 -19.95
N ASP A 280 -5.46 21.06 -21.14
CA ASP A 280 -6.51 21.05 -22.17
C ASP A 280 -6.55 19.73 -22.95
N SER A 281 -5.45 18.97 -22.95
CA SER A 281 -5.31 17.72 -23.68
C SER A 281 -4.48 16.73 -22.87
N LEU A 282 -4.94 15.48 -22.77
CA LEU A 282 -4.30 14.42 -22.00
C LEU A 282 -3.97 13.23 -22.91
N VAL A 283 -2.68 12.92 -23.01
CA VAL A 283 -2.19 11.72 -23.71
C VAL A 283 -1.83 10.65 -22.67
N MET A 284 -2.63 9.59 -22.61
CA MET A 284 -2.46 8.47 -21.70
C MET A 284 -1.82 7.29 -22.44
N ILE A 285 -0.62 6.88 -22.03
CA ILE A 285 0.10 5.77 -22.66
C ILE A 285 0.15 4.60 -21.68
N SER A 286 -0.49 3.48 -22.02
CA SER A 286 -0.54 2.28 -21.19
C SER A 286 0.07 1.06 -21.87
N GLY A 287 0.60 0.14 -21.06
CA GLY A 287 1.10 -1.16 -21.49
C GLY A 287 0.49 -2.30 -20.68
N GLY A 288 -0.25 -3.20 -21.34
CA GLY A 288 -0.91 -4.34 -20.71
C GLY A 288 -1.84 -3.93 -19.57
N GLY A 289 -1.65 -4.53 -18.38
CA GLY A 289 -2.43 -4.20 -17.18
C GLY A 289 -2.22 -2.77 -16.66
N GLY A 290 -1.23 -2.03 -17.16
CA GLY A 290 -1.00 -0.62 -16.82
C GLY A 290 -2.10 0.34 -17.29
N ILE A 291 -3.15 -0.16 -17.96
CA ILE A 291 -4.34 0.59 -18.31
C ILE A 291 -5.27 0.87 -17.11
N THR A 292 -5.19 0.07 -16.04
CA THR A 292 -6.11 0.16 -14.88
C THR A 292 -6.18 1.53 -14.20
N PRO A 293 -5.08 2.29 -14.01
CA PRO A 293 -5.19 3.63 -13.43
C PRO A 293 -5.95 4.58 -14.35
N PHE A 294 -5.74 4.48 -15.67
CA PHE A 294 -6.41 5.36 -16.63
C PHE A 294 -7.91 5.09 -16.75
N ILE A 295 -8.36 3.85 -16.51
CA ILE A 295 -9.80 3.55 -16.44
C ILE A 295 -10.47 4.42 -15.36
N SER A 296 -9.86 4.53 -14.17
CA SER A 296 -10.42 5.37 -13.10
C SER A 296 -10.41 6.87 -13.44
N VAL A 297 -9.40 7.33 -14.19
CA VAL A 297 -9.31 8.73 -14.67
C VAL A 297 -10.40 9.01 -15.69
N ILE A 298 -10.59 8.12 -16.66
CA ILE A 298 -11.64 8.26 -17.69
C ILE A 298 -13.02 8.25 -17.04
N ARG A 299 -13.30 7.32 -16.10
CA ARG A 299 -14.58 7.28 -15.37
C ARG A 299 -14.85 8.56 -14.57
N GLU A 300 -13.82 9.18 -13.97
CA GLU A 300 -13.97 10.47 -13.30
C GLU A 300 -14.31 11.60 -14.27
N LEU A 301 -13.64 11.64 -15.44
CA LEU A 301 -13.89 12.63 -16.47
C LEU A 301 -15.29 12.50 -17.09
N VAL A 302 -15.75 11.26 -17.29
CA VAL A 302 -17.13 10.96 -17.74
C VAL A 302 -18.18 11.50 -16.75
N HIS A 303 -17.93 11.35 -15.44
CA HIS A 303 -18.83 11.93 -14.44
C HIS A 303 -18.85 13.47 -14.50
N ARG A 304 -17.69 14.10 -14.68
CA ARG A 304 -17.58 15.56 -14.79
C ARG A 304 -18.25 16.12 -16.05
N SER A 305 -18.10 15.45 -17.20
CA SER A 305 -18.77 15.86 -18.45
C SER A 305 -20.31 15.71 -18.37
N GLY A 306 -20.80 14.81 -17.51
CA GLY A 306 -22.22 14.64 -17.24
C GLY A 306 -22.81 15.71 -16.30
N THR A 307 -22.02 16.20 -15.33
CA THR A 307 -22.51 17.04 -14.22
C THR A 307 -22.22 18.54 -14.39
N ALA A 308 -21.15 18.91 -15.08
CA ALA A 308 -20.76 20.32 -15.24
C ALA A 308 -21.20 20.86 -16.61
N ALA A 309 -22.12 21.83 -16.62
CA ALA A 309 -22.48 22.58 -17.81
C ALA A 309 -21.40 23.59 -18.27
N GLU A 310 -20.32 23.79 -17.49
CA GLU A 310 -19.35 24.89 -17.72
C GLU A 310 -17.86 24.54 -17.53
N ALA A 311 -17.50 23.31 -17.14
CA ALA A 311 -16.08 22.95 -16.99
C ALA A 311 -15.56 22.28 -18.26
N ALA A 312 -14.62 22.92 -18.96
CA ALA A 312 -13.89 22.32 -20.06
C ALA A 312 -13.26 20.99 -19.60
N THR A 313 -13.62 19.89 -20.25
CA THR A 313 -12.95 18.60 -20.05
C THR A 313 -11.82 18.47 -21.06
N PRO A 314 -10.64 17.93 -20.68
CA PRO A 314 -9.55 17.78 -21.61
C PRO A 314 -9.92 16.82 -22.75
N SER A 315 -9.40 17.08 -23.95
CA SER A 315 -9.40 16.08 -25.02
C SER A 315 -8.51 14.89 -24.58
N LEU A 316 -8.94 13.66 -24.86
CA LEU A 316 -8.29 12.45 -24.37
C LEU A 316 -7.79 11.59 -25.51
N LEU A 317 -6.49 11.29 -25.51
CA LEU A 317 -5.88 10.27 -26.37
C LEU A 317 -5.34 9.14 -25.51
N LEU A 318 -5.99 7.98 -25.54
CA LEU A 318 -5.52 6.76 -24.89
C LEU A 318 -4.77 5.89 -25.90
N ILE A 319 -3.46 5.78 -25.74
CA ILE A 319 -2.61 4.83 -26.47
C ILE A 319 -2.43 3.59 -25.60
N ALA A 320 -3.08 2.48 -25.97
CA ALA A 320 -3.05 1.24 -25.21
C ALA A 320 -2.26 0.15 -25.96
N VAL A 321 -1.17 -0.32 -25.36
CA VAL A 321 -0.30 -1.34 -25.97
C VAL A 321 -0.51 -2.69 -25.30
N PHE A 322 -1.00 -3.66 -26.05
CA PHE A 322 -1.30 -5.00 -25.60
C PHE A 322 -0.40 -6.05 -26.26
N LYS A 323 -0.23 -7.18 -25.57
CA LYS A 323 0.55 -8.30 -26.10
C LYS A 323 -0.29 -9.10 -27.09
N THR A 324 -1.49 -9.49 -26.68
CA THR A 324 -2.41 -10.37 -27.40
C THR A 324 -3.73 -9.65 -27.69
N SER A 325 -4.53 -10.13 -28.64
CA SER A 325 -5.86 -9.59 -28.92
C SER A 325 -6.83 -9.77 -27.75
N ALA A 326 -6.71 -10.88 -27.00
CA ALA A 326 -7.52 -11.14 -25.81
C ALA A 326 -7.41 -10.00 -24.77
N ASP A 327 -6.22 -9.39 -24.63
CA ASP A 327 -5.98 -8.28 -23.71
C ASP A 327 -6.79 -7.01 -24.04
N LEU A 328 -7.35 -6.89 -25.25
CA LEU A 328 -8.26 -5.79 -25.62
C LEU A 328 -9.55 -5.79 -24.79
N ALA A 329 -9.95 -6.92 -24.21
CA ALA A 329 -11.08 -7.00 -23.29
C ALA A 329 -10.91 -6.06 -22.07
N MET A 330 -9.69 -5.61 -21.76
CA MET A 330 -9.47 -4.60 -20.74
C MET A 330 -10.10 -3.23 -21.07
N LEU A 331 -10.37 -2.95 -22.35
CA LEU A 331 -11.06 -1.73 -22.78
C LEU A 331 -12.54 -1.75 -22.42
N ASP A 332 -13.16 -2.93 -22.31
CA ASP A 332 -14.57 -3.08 -21.89
C ASP A 332 -14.80 -2.60 -20.45
N LEU A 333 -13.73 -2.44 -19.66
CA LEU A 333 -13.76 -1.89 -18.30
C LEU A 333 -13.88 -0.37 -18.27
N ILE A 334 -13.67 0.35 -19.38
CA ILE A 334 -13.84 1.80 -19.41
C ILE A 334 -15.29 2.17 -19.07
N VAL A 335 -16.24 1.37 -19.58
CA VAL A 335 -17.66 1.51 -19.27
C VAL A 335 -17.99 0.70 -18.01
N PRO A 336 -18.66 1.27 -16.98
CA PRO A 336 -19.10 0.52 -15.81
C PRO A 336 -20.09 -0.58 -16.19
N ALA A 337 -19.96 -1.76 -15.59
CA ALA A 337 -20.90 -2.86 -15.79
C ALA A 337 -22.32 -2.57 -15.25
N SER A 338 -22.45 -1.60 -14.33
CA SER A 338 -23.69 -1.21 -13.64
C SER A 338 -24.65 -0.34 -14.47
N GLY A 339 -24.41 -0.12 -15.77
CA GLY A 339 -25.43 0.38 -16.69
C GLY A 339 -25.76 1.88 -16.62
N GLY A 340 -24.95 2.68 -15.92
CA GLY A 340 -25.03 4.13 -16.03
C GLY A 340 -24.29 4.62 -17.28
N PHE A 341 -24.95 4.66 -18.44
CA PHE A 341 -24.47 5.46 -19.57
C PHE A 341 -24.55 6.95 -19.19
N SER A 342 -23.61 7.41 -18.39
CA SER A 342 -23.19 8.81 -18.49
C SER A 342 -22.70 8.96 -19.92
N ASP A 343 -23.28 9.90 -20.65
CA ASP A 343 -23.13 10.09 -22.08
C ASP A 343 -21.64 10.30 -22.45
N ILE A 344 -20.89 9.20 -22.65
CA ILE A 344 -19.46 9.20 -23.03
C ILE A 344 -19.28 10.05 -24.31
N SER A 345 -20.34 10.22 -25.10
CA SER A 345 -20.36 11.09 -26.28
C SER A 345 -19.95 12.54 -25.99
N ARG A 346 -20.10 13.02 -24.75
CA ARG A 346 -19.67 14.37 -24.34
C ARG A 346 -18.16 14.49 -24.12
N LEU A 347 -17.47 13.36 -24.01
CA LEU A 347 -16.03 13.31 -23.80
C LEU A 347 -15.34 13.04 -25.14
N GLU A 348 -14.42 13.91 -25.56
CA GLU A 348 -13.60 13.70 -26.75
C GLU A 348 -12.52 12.64 -26.45
N LEU A 349 -12.93 11.36 -26.42
CA LEU A 349 -12.07 10.21 -26.13
C LEU A 349 -11.69 9.47 -27.42
N ARG A 350 -10.42 9.56 -27.79
CA ARG A 350 -9.80 8.76 -28.86
C ARG A 350 -8.98 7.63 -28.24
N ILE A 351 -9.26 6.39 -28.66
CA ILE A 351 -8.53 5.21 -28.20
C ILE A 351 -7.77 4.62 -29.38
N GLU A 352 -6.45 4.51 -29.24
CA GLU A 352 -5.56 3.81 -30.18
C GLU A 352 -5.02 2.56 -29.48
N ALA A 353 -5.53 1.39 -29.87
CA ALA A 353 -5.10 0.12 -29.30
C ALA A 353 -4.15 -0.61 -30.25
N PHE A 354 -2.98 -1.01 -29.74
CA PHE A 354 -1.92 -1.68 -30.48
C PHE A 354 -1.68 -3.09 -29.95
N VAL A 355 -1.84 -4.11 -30.80
CA VAL A 355 -1.52 -5.51 -30.46
C VAL A 355 -0.16 -5.89 -31.04
N THR A 356 0.78 -6.31 -30.17
CA THR A 356 2.21 -6.38 -30.52
C THR A 356 2.79 -7.78 -30.77
N ARG A 357 2.11 -8.86 -30.37
CA ARG A 357 2.61 -10.25 -30.56
C ARG A 357 1.80 -11.09 -31.54
N GLU A 358 0.69 -10.57 -32.04
CA GLU A 358 -0.17 -11.27 -33.01
C GLU A 358 -0.16 -10.52 -34.34
N SER A 359 -0.10 -11.25 -35.44
CA SER A 359 -0.23 -10.73 -36.79
C SER A 359 -1.56 -11.17 -37.38
N VAL A 360 -2.42 -10.19 -37.67
CA VAL A 360 -3.66 -10.19 -38.46
C VAL A 360 -4.62 -11.39 -38.25
N PRO A 361 -5.73 -11.13 -37.56
CA PRO A 361 -7.05 -11.21 -38.18
C PRO A 361 -7.52 -9.80 -38.58
N SER A 362 -8.47 -9.68 -39.51
CA SER A 362 -9.08 -8.38 -39.86
C SER A 362 -9.47 -7.60 -38.59
N ALA A 363 -9.36 -6.26 -38.59
CA ALA A 363 -9.76 -5.44 -37.43
C ALA A 363 -11.20 -5.75 -36.95
N GLY A 364 -12.07 -6.21 -37.86
CA GLY A 364 -13.42 -6.70 -37.54
C GLY A 364 -13.44 -8.06 -36.82
N ASP A 365 -12.52 -8.97 -37.16
CA ASP A 365 -12.41 -10.29 -36.53
C ASP A 365 -11.82 -10.21 -35.12
N VAL A 366 -10.89 -9.28 -34.87
CA VAL A 366 -10.28 -9.07 -33.55
C VAL A 366 -11.30 -8.57 -32.52
N VAL A 367 -12.13 -7.59 -32.91
CA VAL A 367 -13.24 -7.09 -32.08
C VAL A 367 -14.31 -8.16 -31.89
N ALA A 368 -14.61 -8.95 -32.93
CA ALA A 368 -15.55 -10.07 -32.83
C ALA A 368 -15.04 -11.23 -31.96
N ILE A 369 -13.73 -11.49 -31.90
CA ILE A 369 -13.11 -12.50 -31.02
C ILE A 369 -13.11 -12.02 -29.56
N ALA A 370 -12.81 -10.74 -29.31
CA ALA A 370 -12.87 -10.17 -27.97
C ALA A 370 -14.30 -10.18 -27.38
N HIS A 371 -15.31 -9.91 -28.20
CA HIS A 371 -16.73 -9.96 -27.79
C HIS A 371 -17.37 -11.36 -27.86
N LYS A 372 -16.68 -12.39 -28.36
CA LYS A 372 -17.25 -13.74 -28.52
C LYS A 372 -17.31 -14.54 -27.22
N VAL A 373 -16.56 -14.15 -26.20
CA VAL A 373 -16.57 -14.81 -24.89
C VAL A 373 -17.46 -13.99 -23.97
N PRO A 374 -18.66 -14.47 -23.59
CA PRO A 374 -19.47 -13.81 -22.58
C PRO A 374 -18.64 -13.70 -21.31
N ALA A 375 -18.49 -12.49 -20.78
CA ALA A 375 -17.87 -12.30 -19.49
C ALA A 375 -18.77 -12.98 -18.44
N GLU A 376 -18.35 -14.14 -17.94
CA GLU A 376 -19.10 -14.84 -16.90
C GLU A 376 -19.04 -14.03 -15.60
N GLU A 377 -20.19 -13.55 -15.15
CA GLU A 377 -20.33 -12.82 -13.89
C GLU A 377 -20.84 -13.77 -12.80
N VAL A 378 -20.05 -13.89 -11.73
CA VAL A 378 -20.42 -14.59 -10.52
C VAL A 378 -20.93 -13.58 -9.51
N LEU A 379 -22.20 -13.70 -9.11
CA LEU A 379 -22.77 -12.91 -8.02
C LEU A 379 -22.48 -13.54 -6.66
N PHE A 380 -22.29 -12.69 -5.64
CA PHE A 380 -22.04 -13.14 -4.26
C PHE A 380 -23.21 -12.77 -3.34
N LYS A 381 -23.59 -13.70 -2.45
CA LYS A 381 -24.64 -13.47 -1.45
C LYS A 381 -24.13 -12.54 -0.34
N PRO A 382 -24.91 -11.53 0.09
CA PRO A 382 -24.56 -10.75 1.27
C PRO A 382 -24.57 -11.62 2.53
N SER A 383 -23.44 -11.69 3.23
CA SER A 383 -23.35 -12.28 4.58
C SER A 383 -23.50 -11.18 5.64
N PRO A 384 -24.23 -11.41 6.75
CA PRO A 384 -24.34 -10.44 7.85
C PRO A 384 -22.99 -10.13 8.53
N SER A 385 -21.99 -10.98 8.33
CA SER A 385 -20.62 -10.76 8.81
C SER A 385 -19.79 -9.83 7.92
N HIS A 386 -20.24 -9.55 6.70
CA HIS A 386 -19.54 -8.72 5.73
C HIS A 386 -19.99 -7.27 5.83
N ALA A 387 -19.04 -6.35 5.80
CA ALA A 387 -19.28 -4.90 5.84
C ALA A 387 -18.91 -4.25 4.50
N PRO A 388 -19.50 -3.09 4.14
CA PRO A 388 -18.98 -2.29 3.04
C PRO A 388 -17.56 -1.78 3.36
N ILE A 389 -16.77 -1.52 2.33
CA ILE A 389 -15.48 -0.82 2.47
C ILE A 389 -15.76 0.58 3.00
N ALA A 390 -15.13 0.94 4.12
CA ALA A 390 -15.35 2.21 4.79
C ALA A 390 -14.04 2.72 5.42
N PRO A 391 -13.89 4.04 5.64
CA PRO A 391 -12.66 4.58 6.22
C PRO A 391 -12.48 4.07 7.66
N VAL A 392 -11.26 3.69 8.04
CA VAL A 392 -10.96 3.07 9.34
C VAL A 392 -11.31 3.99 10.51
N LEU A 393 -10.99 5.28 10.37
CA LEU A 393 -11.14 6.30 11.40
C LEU A 393 -12.36 7.22 11.19
N GLY A 394 -13.34 6.80 10.40
CA GLY A 394 -14.55 7.62 10.21
C GLY A 394 -14.32 8.82 9.28
N HIS A 395 -15.28 9.76 9.36
CA HIS A 395 -15.19 11.07 8.72
C HIS A 395 -14.06 11.90 9.36
N ASN A 396 -13.39 12.76 8.59
CA ASN A 396 -12.20 13.51 9.02
C ASN A 396 -11.08 12.61 9.59
N GLY A 397 -10.78 11.50 8.91
CA GLY A 397 -9.83 10.48 9.38
C GLY A 397 -8.45 11.03 9.78
N TRP A 398 -8.01 12.15 9.20
CA TRP A 398 -6.76 12.82 9.58
C TRP A 398 -6.77 13.38 11.00
N LEU A 399 -7.88 14.00 11.43
CA LEU A 399 -8.03 14.51 12.80
C LEU A 399 -8.08 13.37 13.81
N TRP A 400 -8.80 12.29 13.49
CA TRP A 400 -8.81 11.09 14.32
C TRP A 400 -7.44 10.43 14.39
N LEU A 401 -6.67 10.43 13.30
CA LEU A 401 -5.30 9.92 13.30
C LEU A 401 -4.42 10.75 14.23
N ALA A 402 -4.50 12.08 14.16
CA ALA A 402 -3.80 12.97 15.07
C ALA A 402 -4.22 12.73 16.54
N ALA A 403 -5.51 12.54 16.79
CA ALA A 403 -6.03 12.21 18.13
C ALA A 403 -5.49 10.86 18.63
N VAL A 404 -5.46 9.82 17.78
CA VAL A 404 -4.90 8.50 18.12
C VAL A 404 -3.41 8.61 18.43
N VAL A 405 -2.62 9.30 17.60
CA VAL A 405 -1.18 9.49 17.80
C VAL A 405 -0.92 10.23 19.12
N SER A 406 -1.59 11.35 19.36
CA SER A 406 -1.41 12.17 20.57
C SER A 406 -1.88 11.45 21.83
N SER A 407 -3.05 10.81 21.81
CA SER A 407 -3.57 10.07 22.97
C SER A 407 -2.75 8.81 23.28
N SER A 408 -2.29 8.07 22.25
CA SER A 408 -1.40 6.92 22.44
C SER A 408 -0.11 7.32 23.16
N PHE A 409 0.49 8.45 22.75
CA PHE A 409 1.72 8.95 23.35
C PHE A 409 1.49 9.45 24.78
N PHE A 410 0.39 10.15 25.03
CA PHE A 410 0.01 10.59 26.37
C PHE A 410 -0.24 9.42 27.33
N ILE A 411 -1.00 8.41 26.90
CA ILE A 411 -1.23 7.17 27.67
C ILE A 411 0.09 6.47 27.95
N PHE A 412 0.98 6.37 26.96
CA PHE A 412 2.32 5.80 27.15
C PHE A 412 3.11 6.55 28.23
N LEU A 413 3.18 7.88 28.20
CA LEU A 413 3.89 8.68 29.20
C LEU A 413 3.29 8.52 30.60
N LEU A 414 1.95 8.48 30.71
CA LEU A 414 1.27 8.24 31.99
C LEU A 414 1.58 6.85 32.53
N LEU A 415 1.51 5.81 31.69
CA LEU A 415 1.80 4.43 32.08
C LEU A 415 3.26 4.28 32.52
N VAL A 416 4.21 4.83 31.76
CA VAL A 416 5.64 4.80 32.12
C VAL A 416 5.87 5.57 33.42
N GLY A 417 5.31 6.76 33.57
CA GLY A 417 5.43 7.56 34.79
C GLY A 417 4.86 6.85 36.02
N ALA A 418 3.67 6.26 35.89
CA ALA A 418 3.02 5.52 36.97
C ALA A 418 3.82 4.26 37.34
N VAL A 419 4.22 3.45 36.38
CA VAL A 419 5.01 2.24 36.61
C VAL A 419 6.38 2.58 37.22
N GLN A 420 7.03 3.62 36.70
CA GLN A 420 8.32 4.08 37.22
C GLN A 420 8.21 4.58 38.66
N ARG A 421 7.19 5.40 38.97
CA ARG A 421 7.06 6.05 40.28
C ARG A 421 6.45 5.15 41.35
N LEU A 422 5.45 4.34 40.99
CA LEU A 422 4.67 3.52 41.94
C LEU A 422 5.28 2.12 42.15
N TYR A 423 5.97 1.55 41.15
CA TYR A 423 6.47 0.18 41.24
C TYR A 423 8.00 0.07 41.16
N ILE A 424 8.64 0.68 40.16
CA ILE A 424 10.09 0.49 39.94
C ILE A 424 10.91 1.27 40.98
N TYR A 425 10.64 2.56 41.17
CA TYR A 425 11.44 3.42 42.05
C TYR A 425 11.41 2.99 43.52
N PRO A 426 10.24 2.64 44.13
CA PRO A 426 10.20 2.22 45.54
C PRO A 426 10.96 0.93 45.81
N VAL A 427 11.02 0.01 44.85
CA VAL A 427 11.65 -1.31 45.00
C VAL A 427 13.14 -1.27 44.67
N ASP A 428 13.51 -0.62 43.57
CA ASP A 428 14.88 -0.69 43.04
C ASP A 428 15.73 0.51 43.45
N GLY A 429 15.13 1.64 43.88
CA GLY A 429 15.85 2.87 44.22
C GLY A 429 16.73 3.39 43.07
N ASN A 430 16.40 3.01 41.83
CA ASN A 430 17.21 3.20 40.63
C ASN A 430 18.61 2.54 40.65
N SER A 431 18.81 1.52 41.49
CA SER A 431 20.05 0.75 41.59
C SER A 431 20.30 -0.18 40.39
N ASN A 432 19.29 -0.42 39.55
CA ASN A 432 19.30 -1.35 38.42
C ASN A 432 19.64 -2.80 38.82
N ARG A 433 19.44 -3.17 40.10
CA ARG A 433 19.75 -4.51 40.62
C ARG A 433 18.57 -5.44 40.48
N VAL A 434 17.37 -4.96 40.80
CA VAL A 434 16.11 -5.70 40.76
C VAL A 434 15.49 -5.64 39.36
N TYR A 435 15.54 -4.47 38.72
CA TYR A 435 15.07 -4.29 37.34
C TYR A 435 16.27 -4.00 36.41
N PRO A 436 16.83 -5.03 35.74
CA PRO A 436 17.89 -4.85 34.77
C PRO A 436 17.46 -3.96 33.60
N TRP A 437 18.44 -3.35 32.95
CA TRP A 437 18.28 -2.49 31.79
C TRP A 437 17.42 -3.11 30.67
N ALA A 438 17.64 -4.40 30.38
CA ALA A 438 16.87 -5.16 29.40
C ALA A 438 15.38 -5.27 29.79
N ALA A 439 15.10 -5.61 31.05
CA ALA A 439 13.73 -5.76 31.56
C ALA A 439 12.97 -4.43 31.52
N ARG A 440 13.62 -3.34 31.95
CA ARG A 440 13.05 -1.98 31.84
C ARG A 440 12.74 -1.61 30.40
N THR A 441 13.63 -1.94 29.47
CA THR A 441 13.42 -1.65 28.04
C THR A 441 12.24 -2.43 27.47
N LEU A 442 12.14 -3.73 27.75
CA LEU A 442 11.00 -4.56 27.32
C LEU A 442 9.67 -4.06 27.90
N LEU A 443 9.67 -3.66 29.18
CA LEU A 443 8.50 -3.10 29.83
C LEU A 443 8.06 -1.79 29.14
N ASN A 444 8.98 -0.88 28.84
CA ASN A 444 8.65 0.35 28.12
C ASN A 444 8.08 0.07 26.71
N LEU A 445 8.65 -0.88 25.97
CA LEU A 445 8.13 -1.30 24.66
C LEU A 445 6.71 -1.89 24.79
N LEU A 446 6.45 -2.69 25.83
CA LEU A 446 5.12 -3.23 26.11
C LEU A 446 4.11 -2.11 26.41
N LEU A 447 4.46 -1.17 27.29
CA LEU A 447 3.59 -0.03 27.64
C LEU A 447 3.30 0.85 26.41
N LEU A 448 4.28 1.03 25.52
CA LEU A 448 4.08 1.72 24.24
C LEU A 448 3.03 1.01 23.37
N CYS A 449 3.16 -0.32 23.22
CA CYS A 449 2.20 -1.13 22.47
C CYS A 449 0.80 -1.06 23.08
N VAL A 450 0.69 -1.10 24.42
CA VAL A 450 -0.58 -0.95 25.14
C VAL A 450 -1.22 0.41 24.86
N GLY A 451 -0.44 1.50 24.94
CA GLY A 451 -0.93 2.85 24.64
C GLY A 451 -1.52 2.97 23.24
N ILE A 452 -0.80 2.45 22.24
CA ILE A 452 -1.27 2.40 20.85
C ILE A 452 -2.54 1.56 20.73
N ALA A 453 -2.54 0.35 21.29
CA ALA A 453 -3.64 -0.58 21.18
C ALA A 453 -4.93 -0.02 21.79
N VAL A 454 -4.85 0.60 22.97
CA VAL A 454 -6.00 1.21 23.66
C VAL A 454 -6.57 2.37 22.84
N ALA A 455 -5.74 3.36 22.49
CA ALA A 455 -6.20 4.56 21.79
C ALA A 455 -6.78 4.25 20.40
N ALA A 456 -6.08 3.45 19.59
CA ALA A 456 -6.52 3.11 18.25
C ALA A 456 -7.79 2.23 18.27
N SER A 457 -7.88 1.26 19.18
CA SER A 457 -9.08 0.40 19.29
C SER A 457 -10.28 1.20 19.77
N ALA A 458 -10.10 2.13 20.71
CA ALA A 458 -11.15 3.04 21.16
C ALA A 458 -11.67 3.90 20.00
N ALA A 459 -10.76 4.51 19.21
CA ALA A 459 -11.14 5.35 18.07
C ALA A 459 -11.88 4.57 16.97
N VAL A 460 -11.42 3.36 16.63
CA VAL A 460 -12.10 2.51 15.64
C VAL A 460 -13.47 2.04 16.14
N LEU A 461 -13.56 1.62 17.41
CA LEU A 461 -14.83 1.19 18.01
C LEU A 461 -15.84 2.35 18.09
N TRP A 462 -15.37 3.55 18.45
CA TRP A 462 -16.21 4.75 18.50
C TRP A 462 -16.82 5.07 17.14
N ASN A 463 -16.00 5.10 16.09
CA ASN A 463 -16.46 5.33 14.73
C ASN A 463 -17.39 4.23 14.22
N LYS A 464 -17.13 2.97 14.59
CA LYS A 464 -18.00 1.84 14.24
C LYS A 464 -19.39 1.98 14.88
N ARG A 465 -19.47 2.39 16.15
CA ARG A 465 -20.74 2.60 16.86
C ARG A 465 -21.56 3.72 16.23
N ARG A 466 -20.94 4.88 15.99
CA ARG A 466 -21.60 6.03 15.35
C ARG A 466 -22.22 5.65 14.00
N ARG A 467 -21.50 4.90 13.17
CA ARG A 467 -22.01 4.41 11.88
C ARG A 467 -23.21 3.48 12.02
N ALA A 468 -23.21 2.62 13.03
CA ALA A 468 -24.33 1.71 13.26
C ALA A 468 -25.58 2.48 13.71
N GLU A 469 -25.42 3.58 14.45
CA GLU A 469 -26.50 4.49 14.81
C GLU A 469 -27.04 5.25 13.59
N GLU A 470 -26.14 5.81 12.77
CA GLU A 470 -26.50 6.49 11.51
C GLU A 470 -27.23 5.55 10.54
N ALA A 471 -26.76 4.32 10.37
CA ALA A 471 -27.41 3.33 9.51
C ALA A 471 -28.84 2.98 9.96
N LYS A 472 -29.06 2.82 11.28
CA LYS A 472 -30.39 2.58 11.85
C LYS A 472 -31.34 3.76 11.64
N GLN A 473 -30.83 4.99 11.70
CA GLN A 473 -31.64 6.18 11.44
C GLN A 473 -32.07 6.28 9.97
N VAL A 474 -31.20 5.88 9.03
CA VAL A 474 -31.53 5.90 7.59
C VAL A 474 -32.53 4.80 7.22
N GLU A 475 -32.41 3.60 7.78
CA GLU A 475 -33.32 2.48 7.51
C GLU A 475 -34.76 2.75 7.99
N ASN A 476 -34.91 3.54 9.06
CA ASN A 476 -36.22 3.96 9.57
C ASN A 476 -36.91 5.03 8.70
N VAL A 477 -36.23 5.60 7.70
CA VAL A 477 -36.70 6.79 6.96
C VAL A 477 -37.07 6.50 5.48
N ALA A 478 -36.68 5.38 4.85
CA ALA A 478 -37.16 5.08 3.47
C ALA A 478 -37.07 3.62 2.99
N THR A 479 -38.15 3.14 2.37
CA THR A 479 -38.18 2.26 1.17
C THR A 479 -39.55 2.45 0.46
N PRO A 480 -39.64 2.39 -0.88
CA PRO A 480 -39.50 1.13 -1.62
C PRO A 480 -38.66 1.16 -2.92
N ALA A 481 -38.29 -0.06 -3.29
CA ALA A 481 -37.56 -0.58 -4.43
C ALA A 481 -37.80 0.08 -5.81
N SER A 482 -36.72 0.21 -6.58
CA SER A 482 -36.77 0.19 -8.05
C SER A 482 -35.88 -0.93 -8.58
N SER A 483 -36.48 -1.78 -9.42
CA SER A 483 -35.84 -2.87 -10.15
C SER A 483 -34.95 -2.33 -11.29
N PRO A 484 -33.82 -2.96 -11.64
CA PRO A 484 -33.05 -2.55 -12.82
C PRO A 484 -33.74 -3.02 -14.09
N ALA A 485 -34.03 -2.09 -15.01
CA ALA A 485 -34.50 -2.39 -16.35
C ALA A 485 -33.36 -2.89 -17.24
N THR A 486 -33.60 -3.96 -17.98
CA THR A 486 -32.74 -4.48 -19.05
C THR A 486 -32.98 -3.71 -20.35
N TRP A 487 -31.94 -3.07 -20.91
CA TRP A 487 -31.96 -2.54 -22.29
C TRP A 487 -30.60 -2.80 -22.96
N LEU A 488 -30.64 -3.46 -24.11
CA LEU A 488 -29.50 -3.78 -24.98
C LEU A 488 -29.60 -2.91 -26.23
N ASP A 489 -28.57 -2.10 -26.52
CA ASP A 489 -28.27 -1.73 -27.89
C ASP A 489 -26.77 -1.57 -28.16
N LYS A 490 -26.37 -1.81 -29.41
CA LYS A 490 -25.02 -2.15 -29.91
C LYS A 490 -23.96 -1.04 -29.78
N PRO A 491 -22.65 -1.37 -29.63
CA PRO A 491 -21.57 -0.38 -29.75
C PRO A 491 -21.12 -0.14 -31.20
N ARG A 492 -20.68 1.10 -31.50
CA ARG A 492 -19.98 1.51 -32.73
C ARG A 492 -18.46 1.65 -32.49
N ARG A 493 -17.71 1.06 -33.44
CA ARG A 493 -16.30 1.19 -33.84
C ARG A 493 -15.35 2.09 -33.02
N GLY A 494 -14.36 1.45 -32.40
CA GLY A 494 -13.00 2.00 -32.26
C GLY A 494 -12.07 1.33 -33.30
N ASP A 495 -11.07 2.06 -33.78
CA ASP A 495 -10.07 1.53 -34.71
C ASP A 495 -8.94 0.85 -33.92
N ALA A 496 -8.83 -0.47 -34.02
CA ALA A 496 -7.74 -1.25 -33.45
C ALA A 496 -6.69 -1.53 -34.54
N GLU A 497 -5.43 -1.11 -34.30
CA GLU A 497 -4.33 -1.39 -35.21
C GLU A 497 -3.54 -2.63 -34.75
N VAL A 498 -3.48 -3.64 -35.62
CA VAL A 498 -2.85 -4.94 -35.33
C VAL A 498 -1.46 -4.99 -35.97
N GLY A 499 -0.47 -5.47 -35.23
CA GLY A 499 0.86 -5.78 -35.77
C GLY A 499 1.81 -4.60 -35.96
N ARG A 500 1.46 -3.40 -35.49
CA ARG A 500 2.34 -2.22 -35.47
C ARG A 500 2.64 -1.79 -34.04
N ARG A 501 3.86 -1.27 -33.81
CA ARG A 501 4.20 -0.56 -32.58
C ARG A 501 3.73 0.90 -32.72
N PRO A 502 3.29 1.56 -31.64
CA PRO A 502 2.96 2.98 -31.71
C PRO A 502 4.19 3.78 -32.13
N ASP A 503 4.07 4.56 -33.22
CA ASP A 503 5.08 5.57 -33.56
C ASP A 503 4.78 6.84 -32.76
N LEU A 504 5.23 6.83 -31.51
CA LEU A 504 5.04 7.93 -30.56
C LEU A 504 5.58 9.27 -31.09
N ARG A 505 6.59 9.24 -31.96
CA ARG A 505 7.17 10.47 -32.54
C ARG A 505 6.23 11.12 -33.54
N SER A 506 5.63 10.31 -34.42
CA SER A 506 4.65 10.80 -35.39
C SER A 506 3.31 11.18 -34.75
N THR A 507 2.86 10.41 -33.75
CA THR A 507 1.59 10.67 -33.04
C THR A 507 1.70 11.93 -32.20
N MET A 508 2.80 12.14 -31.46
CA MET A 508 3.02 13.39 -30.74
C MET A 508 3.15 14.59 -31.68
N HIS A 509 3.76 14.45 -32.86
CA HIS A 509 3.83 15.54 -33.85
C HIS A 509 2.48 15.88 -34.48
N ARG A 510 1.57 14.91 -34.65
CA ARG A 510 0.21 15.14 -35.18
C ARG A 510 -0.74 15.72 -34.15
N SER A 511 -0.55 15.40 -32.87
CA SER A 511 -1.42 15.86 -31.77
C SER A 511 -0.94 17.16 -31.12
N ILE A 512 0.34 17.53 -31.28
CA ILE A 512 0.97 18.66 -30.59
C ILE A 512 1.52 19.63 -31.65
N LEU A 513 0.62 20.34 -32.35
CA LEU A 513 0.95 21.53 -33.12
C LEU A 513 0.62 22.76 -32.28
N PHE A 514 1.32 22.96 -31.15
CA PHE A 514 1.67 24.28 -30.59
C PHE A 514 2.51 24.05 -29.33
N SER A 515 3.58 24.81 -29.22
CA SER A 515 4.63 24.85 -28.18
C SER A 515 4.17 24.44 -26.76
N PHE A 516 4.89 23.52 -26.09
CA PHE A 516 5.48 23.65 -24.73
C PHE A 516 5.90 22.29 -24.11
N TRP A 517 6.54 22.42 -22.94
CA TRP A 517 7.17 21.45 -22.03
C TRP A 517 6.40 20.14 -21.78
N VAL A 518 7.14 19.03 -21.71
CA VAL A 518 6.64 17.69 -21.37
C VAL A 518 6.91 17.39 -19.89
N GLU A 519 5.87 17.31 -19.06
CA GLU A 519 5.96 16.74 -17.71
C GLU A 519 5.67 15.23 -17.75
N LEU A 520 6.69 14.41 -17.46
CA LEU A 520 6.59 12.96 -17.51
C LEU A 520 6.14 12.39 -16.16
N VAL A 521 4.84 12.14 -16.00
CA VAL A 521 4.31 11.43 -14.82
C VAL A 521 4.52 9.92 -14.99
N LEU A 522 5.70 9.43 -14.58
CA LEU A 522 6.02 8.01 -14.57
C LEU A 522 5.30 7.27 -13.44
N LEU A 523 4.29 6.47 -13.78
CA LEU A 523 3.70 5.50 -12.85
C LEU A 523 4.67 4.32 -12.62
N PRO A 524 4.79 3.80 -11.38
CA PRO A 524 5.63 2.65 -11.10
C PRO A 524 5.07 1.39 -11.78
N LEU A 525 5.53 1.12 -13.00
CA LEU A 525 5.35 -0.15 -13.69
C LEU A 525 6.05 -1.26 -12.89
N LYS A 526 5.27 -2.25 -12.47
CA LYS A 526 5.67 -3.51 -11.82
C LYS A 526 6.45 -3.37 -10.51
N SER A 527 5.73 -3.46 -9.39
CA SER A 527 6.27 -4.09 -8.19
C SER A 527 5.62 -5.46 -7.99
N ALA A 528 6.22 -6.46 -8.64
CA ALA A 528 6.18 -7.84 -8.21
C ALA A 528 7.59 -8.20 -7.74
#